data_AF-A0A8W8JAW6-F1
#
_entry.id   AF-A0A8W8JAW6-F1
#
_cell.length_a   1.000
_cell.length_b   1.000
_cell.length_c   1.000
_cell.angle_alpha   90.00
_cell.angle_beta   90.00
_cell.angle_gamma   90.00
#
_symmetry.space_group_name_H-M   'P 1'
#
loop_
_entity.id
_entity.type
_entity.pdbx_description
1 polymer ?
#
loop_
_entity_poly.entity_id
_entity_poly.type
_entity_poly.pdbx_seq_one_letter_code
_entity_poly.pdbx_strand_id
1 'polypeptide(L)'
;MVLFVGVVFSQTHTNDHQKISELQTEFDRMKTDFEDFKNRTSTEIQQLRDRNSFLASVQSTNVQTLNVLMTDVFKIRAKLGFITMDSVQQNSSLDIVLDAIQRLDKLNSTIGEVANTIRRRNKCQRGNQYIRKCQDGNWNVARCSNITVHVNFSPTFDEVPYVMLGVSKVDAGSGHNTRFQAFTSAITEQGFDYTIGTWGDSELWGSTFEWLACPY
;
A
#
# COMPACT_ATOMS: atom_id res chain seq x y z
N MET A 1 43.28 58.39 25.22
CA MET A 1 42.26 57.67 24.42
C MET A 1 42.96 56.81 23.36
N VAL A 2 43.69 55.76 23.75
CA VAL A 2 44.31 54.80 22.79
C VAL A 2 44.25 53.34 23.30
N LEU A 3 43.92 53.09 24.57
CA LEU A 3 43.93 51.73 25.14
C LEU A 3 42.66 50.90 24.91
N PHE A 4 41.54 51.50 24.49
CA PHE A 4 40.25 50.78 24.38
C PHE A 4 40.03 50.03 23.04
N VAL A 5 40.64 50.47 21.93
CA VAL A 5 40.41 49.87 20.61
C VAL A 5 41.22 48.58 20.42
N GLY A 6 42.43 48.49 20.99
CA GLY A 6 43.29 47.30 20.89
C GLY A 6 42.79 46.08 21.69
N VAL A 7 42.10 46.32 22.82
CA VAL A 7 41.55 45.25 23.66
C VAL A 7 40.33 44.59 23.02
N VAL A 8 39.44 45.39 22.40
CA VAL A 8 38.23 44.87 21.73
C VAL A 8 38.59 44.08 20.47
N PHE A 9 39.52 44.56 19.64
CA PHE A 9 39.97 43.83 18.44
C PHE A 9 40.70 42.52 18.77
N SER A 10 41.52 42.49 19.83
CA SER A 10 42.21 41.29 20.28
C SER A 10 41.22 40.24 20.83
N GLN A 11 40.20 40.67 21.56
CA GLN A 11 39.14 39.81 22.10
C GLN A 11 38.21 39.24 21.02
N THR A 12 37.88 40.00 19.97
CA THR A 12 37.09 39.47 18.84
C THR A 12 37.88 38.44 18.03
N HIS A 13 39.17 38.69 17.77
CA HIS A 13 40.00 37.77 16.98
C HIS A 13 40.31 36.45 17.73
N THR A 14 40.45 36.50 19.05
CA THR A 14 40.62 35.29 19.89
C THR A 14 39.33 34.48 19.99
N ASN A 15 38.17 35.12 20.10
CA ASN A 15 36.87 34.43 20.07
C ASN A 15 36.61 33.72 18.73
N ASP A 16 37.01 34.32 17.60
CA ASP A 16 36.84 33.70 16.28
C ASP A 16 37.78 32.50 16.09
N HIS A 17 39.03 32.58 16.55
CA HIS A 17 39.94 31.43 16.52
C HIS A 17 39.45 30.26 17.37
N GLN A 18 38.86 30.55 18.54
CA GLN A 18 38.29 29.51 19.40
C GLN A 18 37.11 28.81 18.73
N LYS A 19 36.18 29.58 18.13
CA LYS A 19 35.05 29.02 17.36
C LYS A 19 35.50 28.16 16.17
N ILE A 20 36.54 28.59 15.45
CA ILE A 20 37.10 27.81 14.34
C ILE A 20 37.69 26.49 14.84
N SER A 21 38.40 26.49 15.97
CA SER A 21 38.93 25.27 16.58
C SER A 21 37.84 24.32 17.07
N GLU A 22 36.76 24.85 17.64
CA GLU A 22 35.59 24.07 18.06
C GLU A 22 34.91 23.42 16.86
N LEU A 23 34.68 24.17 15.78
CA LEU A 23 34.11 23.66 14.52
C LEU A 23 34.98 22.59 13.86
N GLN A 24 36.31 22.74 13.88
CA GLN A 24 37.23 21.72 13.39
C GLN A 24 37.13 20.43 14.21
N THR A 25 37.03 20.55 15.53
CA THR A 25 36.86 19.40 16.43
C THR A 25 35.53 18.69 16.18
N GLU A 26 34.44 19.43 15.98
CA GLU A 26 33.13 18.85 15.62
C GLU A 26 33.16 18.17 14.25
N PHE A 27 33.83 18.77 13.27
CA PHE A 27 33.97 18.18 11.94
C PHE A 27 34.74 16.86 11.98
N ASP A 28 35.82 16.78 12.76
CA ASP A 28 36.61 15.56 12.92
C ASP A 28 35.85 14.46 13.67
N ARG A 29 35.04 14.84 14.68
CA ARG A 29 34.11 13.90 15.33
C ARG A 29 33.07 13.37 14.34
N MET A 30 32.43 14.24 13.58
CA MET A 30 31.43 13.86 12.59
C MET A 30 32.02 12.93 11.52
N LYS A 31 33.27 13.16 11.10
CA LYS A 31 33.98 12.28 10.16
C LYS A 31 34.22 10.89 10.76
N THR A 32 34.60 10.84 12.03
CA THR A 32 34.82 9.57 12.74
C THR A 32 33.50 8.79 12.88
N ASP A 33 32.44 9.47 13.32
CA ASP A 33 31.11 8.87 13.46
C ASP A 33 30.57 8.35 12.11
N PHE A 34 30.86 9.06 11.02
CA PHE A 34 30.47 8.63 9.68
C PHE A 34 31.19 7.34 9.24
N GLU A 35 32.50 7.24 9.50
CA GLU A 35 33.26 6.01 9.18
C GLU A 35 32.81 4.83 10.06
N ASP A 36 32.52 5.07 11.34
CA ASP A 36 31.96 4.04 12.22
C ASP A 36 30.57 3.58 11.76
N PHE A 37 29.70 4.52 11.38
CA PHE A 37 28.38 4.21 10.82
C PHE A 37 28.50 3.37 9.54
N LYS A 38 29.41 3.75 8.63
CA LYS A 38 29.70 3.02 7.39
C LYS A 38 30.20 1.61 7.66
N ASN A 39 31.11 1.42 8.62
CA ASN A 39 31.65 0.11 8.98
C ASN A 39 30.59 -0.80 9.60
N ARG A 40 29.74 -0.27 10.49
CA ARG A 40 28.61 -1.00 11.08
C ARG A 40 27.60 -1.41 10.01
N THR A 41 27.23 -0.48 9.13
CA THR A 41 26.30 -0.75 8.03
C THR A 41 26.84 -1.84 7.09
N SER A 42 28.14 -1.78 6.75
CA SER A 42 28.79 -2.81 5.94
C SER A 42 28.74 -4.21 6.59
N THR A 43 28.97 -4.26 7.90
CA THR A 43 28.91 -5.51 8.68
C THR A 43 27.49 -6.09 8.70
N GLU A 44 26.48 -5.25 8.95
CA GLU A 44 25.07 -5.68 8.93
C GLU A 44 24.64 -6.18 7.55
N ILE A 45 25.06 -5.50 6.47
CA ILE A 45 24.80 -5.95 5.10
C ILE A 45 25.43 -7.33 4.84
N GLN A 46 26.65 -7.56 5.32
CA GLN A 46 27.31 -8.85 5.13
C GLN A 46 26.60 -9.96 5.91
N GLN A 47 26.19 -9.71 7.16
CA GLN A 47 25.40 -10.67 7.93
C GLN A 47 24.06 -11.01 7.26
N LEU A 48 23.37 -10.02 6.69
CA LEU A 48 22.13 -10.24 5.94
C LEU A 48 22.38 -11.07 4.67
N ARG A 49 23.49 -10.82 3.97
CA ARG A 49 23.89 -11.60 2.79
C ARG A 49 24.15 -13.06 3.16
N ASP A 50 24.85 -13.32 4.26
CA ASP A 50 25.15 -14.67 4.74
C ASP A 50 23.87 -15.42 5.15
N ARG A 51 22.96 -14.74 5.85
CA ARG A 51 21.63 -15.30 6.20
C ARG A 51 20.80 -15.64 4.96
N ASN A 52 20.81 -14.79 3.93
CA ASN A 52 20.11 -15.07 2.67
C ASN A 52 20.71 -16.27 1.93
N SER A 53 22.03 -16.41 1.94
CA SER A 53 22.72 -17.58 1.37
C SER A 53 22.31 -18.88 2.07
N PHE A 54 22.23 -18.86 3.41
CA PHE A 54 21.75 -20.00 4.20
C PHE A 54 20.28 -20.34 3.90
N LEU A 55 19.39 -19.34 3.82
CA LEU A 55 17.99 -19.59 3.47
C LEU A 55 17.84 -20.21 2.07
N ALA A 56 18.67 -19.79 1.11
CA ALA A 56 18.69 -20.40 -0.22
C ALA A 56 19.15 -21.87 -0.19
N SER A 57 20.12 -22.22 0.65
CA SER A 57 20.56 -23.61 0.80
C SER A 57 19.48 -24.49 1.44
N VAL A 58 18.83 -24.02 2.51
CA VAL A 58 17.71 -24.70 3.16
C VAL A 58 16.57 -24.94 2.15
N GLN A 59 16.22 -23.93 1.36
CA GLN A 59 15.19 -24.05 0.33
C GLN A 59 15.53 -25.13 -0.70
N SER A 60 16.78 -25.18 -1.16
CA SER A 60 17.27 -26.20 -2.10
C SER A 60 17.15 -27.62 -1.50
N THR A 61 17.59 -27.81 -0.25
CA THR A 61 17.49 -29.10 0.44
C THR A 61 16.04 -29.54 0.63
N ASN A 62 15.13 -28.62 0.96
CA ASN A 62 13.70 -28.92 1.10
C ASN A 62 13.11 -29.38 -0.25
N VAL A 63 13.45 -28.72 -1.36
CA VAL A 63 13.01 -29.11 -2.70
C VAL A 63 13.52 -30.50 -3.08
N GLN A 64 14.78 -30.80 -2.79
CA GLN A 64 15.36 -32.14 -3.01
C GLN A 64 14.63 -33.21 -2.19
N THR A 65 14.36 -32.93 -0.92
CA THR A 65 13.63 -33.84 -0.02
C THR A 65 12.21 -34.10 -0.51
N LEU A 66 11.51 -33.07 -0.97
CA LEU A 66 10.18 -33.20 -1.58
C LEU A 66 10.21 -34.07 -2.85
N ASN A 67 11.22 -33.91 -3.71
CA ASN A 67 11.36 -34.74 -4.92
C ASN A 67 11.59 -36.22 -4.59
N VAL A 68 12.40 -36.52 -3.56
CA VAL A 68 12.59 -37.89 -3.07
C VAL A 68 11.29 -38.46 -2.53
N LEU A 69 10.58 -37.70 -1.67
CA LEU A 69 9.28 -38.12 -1.12
C LEU A 69 8.24 -38.35 -2.22
N MET A 70 8.15 -37.48 -3.23
CA MET A 70 7.26 -37.68 -4.37
C MET A 70 7.61 -38.97 -5.11
N THR A 71 8.90 -39.22 -5.35
CA THR A 71 9.37 -40.45 -6.00
C THR A 71 8.97 -41.69 -5.21
N ASP A 72 9.10 -41.66 -3.88
CA ASP A 72 8.74 -42.77 -3.03
C ASP A 72 7.21 -42.97 -2.96
N VAL A 73 6.43 -41.90 -2.95
CA VAL A 73 4.96 -41.97 -3.08
C VAL A 73 4.56 -42.60 -4.42
N PHE A 74 5.22 -42.25 -5.54
CA PHE A 74 4.98 -42.90 -6.83
C PHE A 74 5.30 -44.40 -6.80
N LYS A 75 6.43 -44.80 -6.21
CA LYS A 75 6.79 -46.22 -6.05
C LYS A 75 5.78 -46.98 -5.18
N ILE A 76 5.33 -46.37 -4.08
CA ILE A 76 4.32 -46.96 -3.18
C ILE A 76 2.99 -47.10 -3.93
N ARG A 77 2.54 -46.07 -4.66
CA ARG A 77 1.34 -46.13 -5.50
C ARG A 77 1.42 -47.23 -6.55
N ALA A 78 2.55 -47.38 -7.23
CA ALA A 78 2.76 -48.44 -8.21
C ALA A 78 2.66 -49.83 -7.55
N LYS A 79 3.34 -50.04 -6.42
CA LYS A 79 3.25 -51.30 -5.66
C LYS A 79 1.83 -51.59 -5.16
N LEU A 80 1.12 -50.57 -4.68
CA LEU A 80 -0.29 -50.70 -4.30
C LEU A 80 -1.16 -51.04 -5.51
N GLY A 81 -0.91 -50.46 -6.68
CA GLY A 81 -1.57 -50.81 -7.94
C GLY A 81 -1.41 -52.27 -8.35
N PHE A 82 -0.23 -52.87 -8.12
CA PHE A 82 -0.01 -54.30 -8.34
C PHE A 82 -0.73 -55.17 -7.30
N ILE A 83 -0.75 -54.77 -6.02
CA ILE A 83 -1.49 -55.47 -4.96
C ILE A 83 -3.01 -55.36 -5.16
N THR A 84 -3.48 -54.25 -5.71
CA THR A 84 -4.90 -54.06 -6.00
C THR A 84 -5.35 -54.90 -7.19
N MET A 85 -4.53 -55.21 -8.20
CA MET A 85 -4.98 -56.11 -9.28
C MET A 85 -5.29 -57.55 -8.82
N ASP A 86 -4.60 -58.06 -7.79
CA ASP A 86 -4.89 -59.38 -7.20
C ASP A 86 -6.05 -59.36 -6.17
N SER A 87 -6.48 -58.18 -5.69
CA SER A 87 -7.52 -58.01 -4.65
C SER A 87 -8.77 -57.22 -5.07
N VAL A 88 -8.74 -56.53 -6.22
CA VAL A 88 -9.82 -55.70 -6.78
C VAL A 88 -11.00 -56.52 -7.31
N GLN A 89 -10.84 -57.82 -7.54
CA GLN A 89 -11.98 -58.66 -7.89
C GLN A 89 -12.99 -58.87 -6.73
N GLN A 90 -12.73 -58.40 -5.49
CA GLN A 90 -13.60 -58.74 -4.35
C GLN A 90 -14.01 -57.66 -3.31
N ASN A 91 -13.56 -56.39 -3.30
CA ASN A 91 -13.86 -55.50 -2.13
C ASN A 91 -14.45 -54.10 -2.45
N SER A 92 -15.72 -53.91 -2.08
CA SER A 92 -16.54 -52.67 -2.18
C SER A 92 -16.18 -51.54 -1.20
N SER A 93 -15.19 -51.75 -0.33
CA SER A 93 -14.77 -50.81 0.72
C SER A 93 -13.80 -49.73 0.23
N LEU A 94 -13.07 -49.99 -0.86
CA LEU A 94 -12.14 -49.04 -1.48
C LEU A 94 -12.86 -47.92 -2.26
N ASP A 95 -14.00 -48.23 -2.88
CA ASP A 95 -14.82 -47.25 -3.60
C ASP A 95 -15.37 -46.16 -2.67
N ILE A 96 -15.72 -46.54 -1.44
CA ILE A 96 -16.18 -45.62 -0.40
C ILE A 96 -15.06 -44.65 0.01
N VAL A 97 -13.83 -45.17 0.15
CA VAL A 97 -12.65 -44.35 0.48
C VAL A 97 -12.32 -43.40 -0.67
N LEU A 98 -12.45 -43.85 -1.91
CA LEU A 98 -12.22 -43.02 -3.09
C LEU A 98 -13.26 -41.89 -3.22
N ASP A 99 -14.55 -42.18 -2.99
CA ASP A 99 -15.61 -41.17 -2.94
C ASP A 99 -15.36 -40.14 -1.82
N ALA A 100 -14.92 -40.59 -0.64
CA ALA A 100 -14.59 -39.69 0.46
C ALA A 100 -13.43 -38.73 0.11
N ILE A 101 -12.38 -39.22 -0.56
CA ILE A 101 -11.26 -38.39 -1.03
C ILE A 101 -11.75 -37.34 -2.05
N GLN A 102 -12.58 -37.73 -3.00
CA GLN A 102 -13.14 -36.80 -3.99
C GLN A 102 -13.99 -35.69 -3.35
N ARG A 103 -14.77 -36.05 -2.32
CA ARG A 103 -15.55 -35.06 -1.54
C ARG A 103 -14.66 -34.12 -0.76
N LEU A 104 -13.55 -34.60 -0.20
CA LEU A 104 -12.56 -33.78 0.50
C LEU A 104 -11.87 -32.78 -0.45
N ASP A 105 -11.48 -33.23 -1.64
CA ASP A 105 -10.91 -32.35 -2.67
C ASP A 105 -11.89 -31.26 -3.10
N LYS A 106 -13.16 -31.64 -3.31
CA LYS A 106 -14.23 -30.69 -3.63
C LYS A 106 -14.50 -29.69 -2.50
N LEU A 107 -14.44 -30.13 -1.25
CA LEU A 107 -14.57 -29.23 -0.10
C LEU A 107 -13.40 -28.24 -0.04
N ASN A 108 -12.17 -28.70 -0.26
CA ASN A 108 -10.98 -27.85 -0.24
C ASN A 108 -11.01 -26.77 -1.32
N SER A 109 -11.46 -27.11 -2.54
CA SER A 109 -11.64 -26.11 -3.60
C SER A 109 -12.72 -25.09 -3.25
N THR A 110 -13.85 -25.54 -2.71
CA THR A 110 -14.98 -24.68 -2.33
C THR A 110 -14.58 -23.71 -1.21
N ILE A 111 -13.79 -24.15 -0.23
CA ILE A 111 -13.27 -23.29 0.84
C ILE A 111 -12.41 -22.16 0.25
N GLY A 112 -11.55 -22.48 -0.73
CA GLY A 112 -10.72 -21.48 -1.43
C GLY A 112 -11.56 -20.42 -2.15
N GLU A 113 -12.65 -20.84 -2.82
CA GLU A 113 -13.58 -19.92 -3.48
C GLU A 113 -14.31 -19.03 -2.48
N VAL A 114 -14.83 -19.60 -1.39
CA VAL A 114 -15.51 -18.85 -0.33
C VAL A 114 -14.56 -17.84 0.32
N ALA A 115 -13.32 -18.22 0.62
CA ALA A 115 -12.32 -17.31 1.17
C ALA A 115 -12.01 -16.15 0.22
N ASN A 116 -11.90 -16.41 -1.08
CA ASN A 116 -11.70 -15.37 -2.09
C ASN A 116 -12.92 -14.44 -2.21
N THR A 117 -14.13 -14.98 -2.14
CA THR A 117 -15.36 -14.19 -2.13
C THR A 117 -15.43 -13.29 -0.89
N ILE A 118 -15.18 -13.82 0.31
CA ILE A 118 -15.15 -13.03 1.54
C ILE A 118 -14.09 -11.92 1.46
N ARG A 119 -12.90 -12.22 0.93
CA ARG A 119 -11.84 -11.22 0.77
C ARG A 119 -12.24 -10.09 -0.19
N ARG A 120 -12.98 -10.40 -1.26
CA ARG A 120 -13.50 -9.39 -2.20
C ARG A 120 -14.62 -8.57 -1.58
N ARG A 121 -15.51 -9.22 -0.82
CA ARG A 121 -16.60 -8.57 -0.08
C ARG A 121 -16.12 -7.54 0.90
N ASN A 122 -15.00 -7.77 1.58
CA ASN A 122 -14.50 -6.87 2.63
C ASN A 122 -13.54 -5.78 2.11
N LYS A 123 -13.48 -5.56 0.79
CA LYS A 123 -12.51 -4.63 0.20
C LYS A 123 -13.15 -3.26 -0.04
N CYS A 124 -12.60 -2.23 0.59
CA CYS A 124 -12.94 -0.85 0.23
C CYS A 124 -12.38 -0.46 -1.14
N GLN A 125 -13.11 0.40 -1.84
CA GLN A 125 -12.70 1.03 -3.10
C GLN A 125 -12.43 2.52 -2.85
N ARG A 126 -11.48 3.10 -3.59
CA ARG A 126 -11.16 4.52 -3.47
C ARG A 126 -10.84 5.11 -4.83
N GLY A 127 -10.97 6.43 -4.94
CA GLY A 127 -10.55 7.17 -6.12
C GLY A 127 -10.35 8.64 -5.81
N ASN A 128 -9.71 9.34 -6.73
CA ASN A 128 -9.62 10.79 -6.71
C ASN A 128 -9.85 11.37 -8.10
N GLN A 129 -10.40 12.57 -8.15
CA GLN A 129 -10.61 13.27 -9.40
C GLN A 129 -10.43 14.76 -9.19
N TYR A 130 -9.57 15.35 -10.02
CA TYR A 130 -9.45 16.79 -10.12
C TYR A 130 -10.49 17.31 -11.10
N ILE A 131 -11.38 18.18 -10.62
CA ILE A 131 -12.36 18.85 -11.46
C ILE A 131 -11.85 20.26 -11.73
N ARG A 132 -11.61 20.54 -13.01
CA ARG A 132 -11.26 21.85 -13.54
C ARG A 132 -12.07 22.14 -14.79
N LYS A 133 -13.38 22.24 -14.63
CA LYS A 133 -14.29 22.67 -15.70
C LYS A 133 -15.51 23.36 -15.12
N CYS A 134 -15.32 24.59 -14.67
CA CYS A 134 -16.40 25.56 -14.77
C CYS A 134 -16.46 25.93 -16.27
N GLN A 135 -17.56 25.61 -16.94
CA GLN A 135 -17.65 25.55 -18.39
C GLN A 135 -17.64 26.96 -19.03
N ASP A 136 -16.46 27.53 -19.26
CA ASP A 136 -16.24 28.52 -20.31
C ASP A 136 -14.74 28.62 -20.67
N GLY A 137 -14.41 28.79 -21.95
CA GLY A 137 -13.02 29.01 -22.42
C GLY A 137 -12.47 30.39 -22.04
N ASN A 138 -13.30 31.24 -21.42
CA ASN A 138 -12.98 32.58 -20.98
C ASN A 138 -12.71 32.58 -19.47
N TRP A 139 -11.43 32.74 -19.12
CA TRP A 139 -10.93 32.74 -17.73
C TRP A 139 -11.50 33.85 -16.85
N ASN A 140 -12.13 34.87 -17.45
CA ASN A 140 -12.68 36.02 -16.74
C ASN A 140 -14.13 35.84 -16.25
N VAL A 141 -14.78 34.69 -16.53
CA VAL A 141 -16.20 34.42 -16.18
C VAL A 141 -16.49 32.98 -15.74
N ALA A 142 -15.49 32.10 -15.68
CA ALA A 142 -15.68 30.68 -15.37
C ALA A 142 -16.01 30.45 -13.88
N ARG A 143 -17.30 30.58 -13.52
CA ARG A 143 -17.83 30.24 -12.18
C ARG A 143 -18.29 28.79 -12.15
N CYS A 144 -17.78 27.99 -11.22
CA CYS A 144 -18.29 26.63 -11.06
C CYS A 144 -19.69 26.71 -10.44
N SER A 145 -20.72 26.41 -11.24
CA SER A 145 -22.03 26.01 -10.73
C SER A 145 -21.92 24.63 -10.06
N ASN A 146 -23.03 24.09 -9.55
CA ASN A 146 -23.04 22.71 -9.07
C ASN A 146 -22.62 21.76 -10.20
N ILE A 147 -21.51 21.03 -10.01
CA ILE A 147 -21.02 20.00 -10.91
C ILE A 147 -21.27 18.66 -10.25
N THR A 148 -22.00 17.77 -10.94
CA THR A 148 -22.23 16.39 -10.50
C THR A 148 -21.40 15.44 -11.35
N VAL A 149 -20.72 14.51 -10.70
CA VAL A 149 -19.95 13.46 -11.37
C VAL A 149 -20.39 12.10 -10.85
N HIS A 150 -20.63 11.19 -11.78
CA HIS A 150 -20.94 9.79 -11.49
C HIS A 150 -19.66 8.95 -11.38
N VAL A 151 -19.60 8.09 -10.37
CA VAL A 151 -18.49 7.16 -10.13
C VAL A 151 -19.03 5.74 -10.11
N ASN A 152 -18.44 4.88 -10.94
CA ASN A 152 -18.73 3.45 -10.97
C ASN A 152 -17.79 2.69 -10.03
N PHE A 153 -18.33 1.75 -9.27
CA PHE A 153 -17.59 0.75 -8.53
C PHE A 153 -17.21 -0.43 -9.44
N SER A 154 -15.98 -0.92 -9.31
CA SER A 154 -15.50 -2.05 -10.09
C SER A 154 -14.55 -2.94 -9.26
N PRO A 155 -14.98 -4.15 -8.88
CA PRO A 155 -16.32 -4.73 -9.12
C PRO A 155 -17.43 -3.99 -8.36
N THR A 156 -18.70 -4.25 -8.69
CA THR A 156 -19.83 -3.78 -7.89
C THR A 156 -19.77 -4.37 -6.48
N PHE A 157 -20.35 -3.69 -5.50
CA PHE A 157 -20.53 -4.24 -4.16
C PHE A 157 -21.70 -5.23 -4.13
N ASP A 158 -21.74 -6.10 -3.11
CA ASP A 158 -22.87 -7.01 -2.88
C ASP A 158 -24.03 -6.30 -2.15
N GLU A 159 -23.70 -5.26 -1.38
CA GLU A 159 -24.64 -4.41 -0.63
C GLU A 159 -24.23 -2.93 -0.79
N VAL A 160 -25.16 -2.00 -0.59
CA VAL A 160 -24.89 -0.56 -0.71
C VAL A 160 -23.80 -0.14 0.28
N PRO A 161 -22.64 0.39 -0.18
CA PRO A 161 -21.52 0.72 0.69
C PRO A 161 -21.71 2.07 1.40
N TYR A 162 -20.95 2.28 2.49
CA TYR A 162 -20.76 3.62 3.05
C TYR A 162 -19.70 4.38 2.25
N VAL A 163 -20.04 5.59 1.79
CA VAL A 163 -19.14 6.43 0.98
C VAL A 163 -18.74 7.67 1.76
N MET A 164 -17.43 7.82 1.99
CA MET A 164 -16.82 9.05 2.47
C MET A 164 -16.30 9.87 1.31
N LEU A 165 -16.53 11.19 1.37
CA LEU A 165 -16.03 12.16 0.41
C LEU A 165 -15.15 13.18 1.14
N GLY A 166 -13.96 13.40 0.60
CA GLY A 166 -12.98 14.36 1.09
C GLY A 166 -12.53 15.31 -0.03
N VAL A 167 -11.96 16.44 0.38
CA VAL A 167 -11.41 17.45 -0.53
C VAL A 167 -9.93 17.62 -0.22
N SER A 168 -9.07 17.38 -1.21
CA SER A 168 -7.61 17.46 -1.03
C SER A 168 -6.97 18.69 -1.68
N LYS A 169 -7.69 19.41 -2.54
CA LYS A 169 -7.22 20.68 -3.11
C LYS A 169 -8.41 21.59 -3.41
N VAL A 170 -8.31 22.87 -3.09
CA VAL A 170 -9.29 23.90 -3.44
C VAL A 170 -8.57 25.05 -4.14
N ASP A 171 -9.10 25.46 -5.30
CA ASP A 171 -8.67 26.63 -6.06
C ASP A 171 -9.83 27.63 -6.09
N ALA A 172 -9.69 28.71 -5.32
CA ALA A 172 -10.77 29.68 -5.07
C ALA A 172 -10.26 31.12 -5.20
N GLY A 173 -11.15 32.02 -5.62
CA GLY A 173 -10.87 33.45 -5.73
C GLY A 173 -10.69 34.09 -4.36
N SER A 174 -9.86 35.15 -4.31
CA SER A 174 -9.56 35.90 -3.08
C SER A 174 -10.45 37.14 -2.88
N GLY A 175 -11.26 37.51 -3.87
CA GLY A 175 -12.08 38.74 -3.85
C GLY A 175 -13.34 38.64 -2.98
N HIS A 176 -13.75 37.43 -2.60
CA HIS A 176 -14.96 37.14 -1.84
C HIS A 176 -14.68 36.04 -0.80
N ASN A 177 -15.61 35.83 0.13
CA ASN A 177 -15.48 34.73 1.09
C ASN A 177 -15.44 33.38 0.37
N THR A 178 -14.61 32.45 0.84
CA THR A 178 -14.56 31.09 0.29
C THR A 178 -15.67 30.23 0.88
N ARG A 179 -16.65 29.86 0.06
CA ARG A 179 -17.74 28.93 0.43
C ARG A 179 -17.85 27.84 -0.63
N PHE A 180 -17.80 26.59 -0.22
CA PHE A 180 -17.99 25.45 -1.12
C PHE A 180 -18.60 24.28 -0.34
N GLN A 181 -19.29 23.40 -1.06
CA GLN A 181 -19.86 22.17 -0.52
C GLN A 181 -19.54 21.03 -1.45
N ALA A 182 -19.36 19.86 -0.86
CA ALA A 182 -19.24 18.60 -1.55
C ALA A 182 -20.10 17.58 -0.81
N PHE A 183 -20.95 16.86 -1.54
CA PHE A 183 -21.81 15.84 -0.96
C PHE A 183 -22.03 14.71 -1.96
N THR A 184 -22.32 13.53 -1.43
CA THR A 184 -22.66 12.34 -2.21
C THR A 184 -24.18 12.19 -2.32
N SER A 185 -24.62 11.60 -3.42
CA SER A 185 -26.02 11.25 -3.68
C SER A 185 -26.09 9.96 -4.50
N ALA A 186 -27.29 9.38 -4.61
CA ALA A 186 -27.56 8.21 -5.45
C ALA A 186 -26.59 7.04 -5.23
N ILE A 187 -26.22 6.76 -3.97
CA ILE A 187 -25.32 5.66 -3.61
C ILE A 187 -26.06 4.33 -3.82
N THR A 188 -25.47 3.46 -4.63
CA THR A 188 -25.94 2.11 -4.96
C THR A 188 -24.77 1.12 -4.88
N GLU A 189 -25.03 -0.17 -5.08
CA GLU A 189 -24.00 -1.20 -5.20
C GLU A 189 -23.06 -0.98 -6.40
N GLN A 190 -23.55 -0.28 -7.42
CA GLN A 190 -22.87 -0.09 -8.71
C GLN A 190 -22.06 1.20 -8.76
N GLY A 191 -22.42 2.20 -7.96
CA GLY A 191 -21.80 3.51 -8.02
C GLY A 191 -22.50 4.54 -7.16
N PHE A 192 -22.04 5.78 -7.29
CA PHE A 192 -22.62 6.94 -6.61
C PHE A 192 -22.35 8.21 -7.40
N ASP A 193 -23.12 9.25 -7.10
CA ASP A 193 -22.85 10.60 -7.58
C ASP A 193 -22.18 11.42 -6.48
N TYR A 194 -21.24 12.29 -6.86
CA TYR A 194 -20.82 13.38 -5.99
C TYR A 194 -21.04 14.72 -6.66
N THR A 195 -21.55 15.67 -5.89
CA THR A 195 -21.83 17.03 -6.33
C THR A 195 -20.95 18.01 -5.59
N ILE A 196 -20.40 18.97 -6.34
CA ILE A 196 -19.58 20.05 -5.81
C ILE A 196 -20.17 21.36 -6.25
N GLY A 197 -20.32 22.27 -5.31
CA GLY A 197 -20.92 23.56 -5.56
C GLY A 197 -20.29 24.66 -4.72
N THR A 198 -20.62 25.88 -5.10
CA THR A 198 -20.34 27.11 -4.35
C THR A 198 -21.64 27.92 -4.26
N TRP A 199 -21.71 28.88 -3.35
CA TRP A 199 -22.89 29.73 -3.19
C TRP A 199 -22.53 31.16 -2.77
N GLY A 200 -23.49 32.06 -2.94
CA GLY A 200 -23.30 33.48 -2.69
C GLY A 200 -22.42 34.12 -3.76
N ASP A 201 -21.45 34.91 -3.32
CA ASP A 201 -20.46 35.61 -4.14
C ASP A 201 -19.13 34.86 -4.26
N SER A 202 -19.04 33.65 -3.72
CA SER A 202 -17.84 32.82 -3.72
C SER A 202 -17.44 32.35 -5.12
N GLU A 203 -16.13 32.30 -5.38
CA GLU A 203 -15.58 31.91 -6.67
C GLU A 203 -14.73 30.65 -6.51
N LEU A 204 -15.17 29.54 -7.10
CA LEU A 204 -14.46 28.27 -7.13
C LEU A 204 -14.00 28.00 -8.56
N TRP A 205 -12.68 27.91 -8.78
CA TRP A 205 -12.04 27.67 -10.07
C TRP A 205 -11.78 26.19 -10.32
N GLY A 206 -11.61 25.41 -9.25
CA GLY A 206 -11.43 23.97 -9.33
C GLY A 206 -11.16 23.36 -7.97
N SER A 207 -11.28 22.04 -7.89
CA SER A 207 -11.01 21.31 -6.66
C SER A 207 -10.73 19.84 -6.94
N THR A 208 -9.91 19.20 -6.09
CA THR A 208 -9.64 17.76 -6.13
C THR A 208 -10.42 17.08 -5.02
N PHE A 209 -11.16 16.05 -5.40
CA PHE A 209 -11.99 15.27 -4.49
C PHE A 209 -11.45 13.86 -4.40
N GLU A 210 -11.55 13.30 -3.21
CA GLU A 210 -11.16 11.93 -2.90
C GLU A 210 -12.34 11.23 -2.28
N TRP A 211 -12.54 9.97 -2.63
CA TRP A 211 -13.62 9.18 -2.07
C TRP A 211 -13.13 7.82 -1.61
N LEU A 212 -13.78 7.29 -0.58
CA LEU A 212 -13.56 5.96 -0.03
C LEU A 212 -14.92 5.31 0.19
N ALA A 213 -15.17 4.19 -0.48
CA ALA A 213 -16.37 3.38 -0.34
C ALA A 213 -16.02 2.06 0.34
N CYS A 214 -16.66 1.75 1.47
CA CYS A 214 -16.45 0.52 2.22
C CYS A 214 -17.79 -0.21 2.44
N PRO A 215 -17.80 -1.55 2.33
CA PRO A 215 -18.93 -2.36 2.78
C PRO A 215 -19.04 -2.30 4.32
N TYR A 216 -20.23 -2.58 4.84
CA TYR A 216 -20.51 -2.65 6.28
C TYR A 216 -19.86 -3.86 6.96
#